data_AF-A0A3D0I066-F1
#
_entry.id   AF-A0A3D0I066-F1
#
_cell.length_a   1.000
_cell.length_b   1.000
_cell.length_c   1.000
_cell.angle_alpha   90.00
_cell.angle_beta   90.00
_cell.angle_gamma   90.00
#
_symmetry.space_group_name_H-M   'P 1'
#
loop_
_entity.id
_entity.type
_entity.pdbx_description
1 polymer ?
#
loop_
_entity_poly.entity_id
_entity_poly.type
_entity_poly.pdbx_seq_one_letter_code
_entity_poly.pdbx_strand_id
1 'polypeptide(L)'
;MSAETMSRDDGWRFLLLGRMLERAEMTCRLLSVRFGRSHEAALSSDLHYWIAVLKSVSAFEAYLQAHRAQIEPQDVLEFLLLSREFPRSVLFALRASEAELVRVGAGTAPSRPERLLGRLRADLEFMDIHEVVENGLPPALDALQGGVLAVAEAVERHFFRANALPELHVYESA
;
A
#
# COMPACT_ATOMS: atom_id res chain seq x y z
N MET A 1 -24.24 -2.23 2.35
CA MET A 1 -24.55 -0.96 3.05
C MET A 1 -24.52 -1.23 4.56
N SER A 2 -23.33 -1.33 5.14
CA SER A 2 -23.13 -1.62 6.58
C SER A 2 -22.01 -0.76 7.18
N ALA A 3 -21.41 0.11 6.36
CA ALA A 3 -20.30 1.00 6.73
C ALA A 3 -20.76 2.35 7.30
N GLU A 4 -22.06 2.68 7.17
CA GLU A 4 -22.60 4.00 7.55
C GLU A 4 -23.07 4.09 9.01
N THR A 5 -23.14 2.97 9.74
CA THR A 5 -23.65 2.91 11.12
C THR A 5 -22.59 2.57 12.17
N MET A 6 -21.33 2.33 11.78
CA MET A 6 -20.26 2.14 12.75
C MET A 6 -19.83 3.51 13.30
N SER A 7 -19.87 3.66 14.64
CA SER A 7 -19.14 4.73 15.31
C SER A 7 -17.69 4.72 14.78
N ARG A 8 -17.05 5.89 14.71
CA ARG A 8 -15.65 6.05 14.27
C ARG A 8 -14.66 5.49 15.32
N ASP A 9 -14.97 4.31 15.84
CA ASP A 9 -14.20 3.53 16.79
C ASP A 9 -12.98 2.94 16.09
N ASP A 10 -12.04 2.43 16.90
CA ASP A 10 -10.81 1.80 16.41
C ASP A 10 -11.08 0.71 15.37
N GLY A 11 -12.20 -0.02 15.47
CA GLY A 11 -12.62 -0.99 14.46
C GLY A 11 -12.80 -0.41 13.06
N TRP A 12 -13.39 0.79 12.93
CA TRP A 12 -13.50 1.49 11.65
C TRP A 12 -12.13 1.90 11.11
N ARG A 13 -11.23 2.34 12.00
CA ARG A 13 -9.86 2.73 11.64
C ARG A 13 -9.05 1.53 11.17
N PHE A 14 -9.17 0.38 11.82
CA PHE A 14 -8.54 -0.87 11.37
C PHE A 14 -9.05 -1.32 10.00
N LEU A 15 -10.35 -1.15 9.73
CA LEU A 15 -10.90 -1.44 8.40
C LEU A 15 -10.30 -0.52 7.32
N LEU A 16 -10.16 0.77 7.61
CA LEU A 16 -9.52 1.72 6.68
C LEU A 16 -8.04 1.40 6.50
N LEU A 17 -7.31 1.13 7.59
CA LEU A 17 -5.90 0.73 7.57
C LEU A 17 -5.70 -0.52 6.69
N GLY A 18 -6.47 -1.58 6.93
CA GLY A 18 -6.41 -2.82 6.17
C GLY A 18 -6.69 -2.59 4.69
N ARG A 19 -7.75 -1.83 4.36
CA ARG A 19 -8.08 -1.48 2.97
C ARG A 19 -6.95 -0.73 2.26
N MET A 20 -6.27 0.18 2.95
CA MET A 20 -5.15 0.92 2.35
C MET A 20 -3.94 0.02 2.14
N LEU A 21 -3.60 -0.86 3.10
CA LEU A 21 -2.50 -1.82 2.93
C LEU A 21 -2.78 -2.80 1.77
N GLU A 22 -3.99 -3.35 1.69
CA GLU A 22 -4.42 -4.20 0.57
C GLU A 22 -4.30 -3.48 -0.78
N ARG A 23 -4.65 -2.19 -0.82
CA ARG A 23 -4.53 -1.40 -2.04
C ARG A 23 -3.09 -1.22 -2.49
N ALA A 24 -2.18 -0.89 -1.56
CA ALA A 24 -0.76 -0.81 -1.84
C ALA A 24 -0.23 -2.13 -2.41
N GLU A 25 -0.60 -3.25 -1.78
CA GLU A 25 -0.25 -4.59 -2.22
C GLU A 25 -0.78 -4.91 -3.62
N MET A 26 -2.07 -4.63 -3.89
CA MET A 26 -2.69 -4.90 -5.18
C MET A 26 -2.02 -4.12 -6.32
N THR A 27 -1.66 -2.86 -6.10
CA THR A 27 -0.94 -2.05 -7.10
C THR A 27 0.43 -2.65 -7.39
N CYS A 28 1.20 -3.01 -6.34
CA CYS A 28 2.50 -3.68 -6.51
C CYS A 28 2.39 -5.02 -7.23
N ARG A 29 1.40 -5.85 -6.88
CA ARG A 29 1.15 -7.16 -7.51
C ARG A 29 0.78 -7.02 -8.97
N LEU A 30 -0.07 -6.05 -9.29
CA LEU A 30 -0.48 -5.77 -10.67
C LEU A 30 0.70 -5.37 -11.54
N LEU A 31 1.56 -4.48 -11.03
CA LEU A 31 2.82 -4.13 -11.68
C LEU A 31 3.71 -5.36 -11.82
N SER A 32 3.88 -6.15 -10.77
CA SER A 32 4.74 -7.36 -10.78
C SER A 32 4.30 -8.38 -11.82
N VAL A 33 3.00 -8.66 -11.95
CA VAL A 33 2.46 -9.57 -12.97
C VAL A 33 2.69 -9.04 -14.38
N ARG A 34 2.60 -7.71 -14.55
CA ARG A 34 2.76 -7.10 -15.87
C ARG A 34 4.24 -6.99 -16.29
N PHE A 35 5.14 -6.80 -15.34
CA PHE A 35 6.60 -6.70 -15.54
C PHE A 35 7.33 -8.05 -15.53
N GLY A 36 6.82 -9.04 -14.81
CA GLY A 36 7.41 -10.39 -14.73
C GLY A 36 7.36 -11.19 -16.03
N ARG A 37 6.71 -10.67 -17.09
CA ARG A 37 6.64 -11.31 -18.41
C ARG A 37 7.82 -10.97 -19.32
N SER A 38 8.56 -9.90 -19.05
CA SER A 38 9.86 -9.54 -19.63
C SER A 38 10.15 -8.06 -19.28
N HIS A 39 11.32 -7.78 -18.71
CA HIS A 39 11.77 -6.41 -18.41
C HIS A 39 11.85 -5.55 -19.69
N GLU A 40 12.37 -6.12 -20.78
CA GLU A 40 12.46 -5.48 -22.11
C GLU A 40 11.08 -5.23 -22.74
N ALA A 41 10.11 -6.13 -22.54
CA ALA A 41 8.75 -5.95 -23.04
C ALA A 41 7.95 -4.94 -22.23
N ALA A 42 8.23 -4.79 -20.93
CA ALA A 42 7.55 -3.85 -20.06
C ALA A 42 8.04 -2.40 -20.26
N LEU A 43 9.31 -2.21 -20.66
CA LEU A 43 9.83 -0.93 -21.12
C LEU A 43 9.62 -0.68 -22.62
N SER A 44 8.98 -1.63 -23.34
CA SER A 44 8.57 -1.35 -24.71
C SER A 44 7.62 -0.15 -24.72
N SER A 45 7.79 0.75 -25.69
CA SER A 45 6.91 1.90 -25.90
C SER A 45 5.53 1.51 -26.46
N ASP A 46 5.05 0.28 -26.18
CA ASP A 46 3.70 -0.12 -26.56
C ASP A 46 2.68 0.65 -25.73
N LEU A 47 2.24 1.76 -26.30
CA LEU A 47 1.21 2.63 -25.74
C LEU A 47 -0.04 1.85 -25.29
N HIS A 48 -0.45 0.81 -26.03
CA HIS A 48 -1.64 0.02 -25.69
C HIS A 48 -1.46 -0.77 -24.40
N TYR A 49 -0.23 -1.26 -24.16
CA TYR A 49 0.12 -1.95 -22.92
C TYR A 49 -0.08 -1.03 -21.72
N TRP A 50 0.43 0.20 -21.80
CA TRP A 50 0.40 1.17 -20.71
C TRP A 50 -0.99 1.75 -20.46
N ILE A 51 -1.78 1.96 -21.53
CA ILE A 51 -3.21 2.27 -21.40
C ILE A 51 -3.94 1.14 -20.67
N ALA A 52 -3.66 -0.13 -21.00
CA ALA A 52 -4.31 -1.26 -20.34
C ALA A 52 -3.93 -1.36 -18.84
N VAL A 53 -2.68 -1.08 -18.48
CA VAL A 53 -2.23 -0.99 -17.08
C VAL A 53 -2.96 0.13 -16.35
N LEU A 54 -2.99 1.33 -16.91
CA LEU A 54 -3.71 2.45 -16.30
C LEU A 54 -5.20 2.14 -16.13
N LYS A 55 -5.83 1.48 -17.10
CA LYS A 55 -7.26 1.10 -17.00
C LYS A 55 -7.53 0.02 -15.97
N SER A 56 -6.65 -0.95 -15.78
CA SER A 56 -6.85 -2.05 -14.81
C SER A 56 -6.84 -1.56 -13.36
N VAL A 57 -6.11 -0.49 -13.07
CA VAL A 57 -6.17 0.24 -11.79
C VAL A 57 -7.01 1.51 -11.89
N SER A 58 -7.89 1.63 -12.89
CA SER A 58 -8.70 2.83 -13.24
C SER A 58 -8.00 4.20 -13.02
N ALA A 59 -6.71 4.24 -13.28
CA ALA A 59 -5.82 5.40 -13.22
C ALA A 59 -5.86 6.25 -14.49
N PHE A 60 -6.39 5.73 -15.60
CA PHE A 60 -6.25 6.33 -16.92
C PHE A 60 -6.60 7.83 -16.97
N GLU A 61 -7.81 8.22 -16.56
CA GLU A 61 -8.23 9.62 -16.59
C GLU A 61 -7.41 10.50 -15.64
N ALA A 62 -7.13 10.01 -14.43
CA ALA A 62 -6.33 10.73 -13.44
C ALA A 62 -4.89 10.95 -13.93
N TYR A 63 -4.33 9.96 -14.62
CA TYR A 63 -3.02 10.05 -15.22
C TYR A 63 -2.99 11.08 -16.36
N LEU A 64 -3.96 11.05 -17.28
CA LEU A 64 -4.02 12.03 -18.38
C LEU A 64 -4.13 13.46 -17.85
N GLN A 65 -4.90 13.66 -16.76
CA GLN A 65 -5.03 14.96 -16.11
C GLN A 65 -3.70 15.44 -15.51
N ALA A 66 -2.91 14.55 -14.91
CA ALA A 66 -1.63 14.88 -14.31
C ALA A 66 -0.48 15.05 -15.32
N HIS A 67 -0.44 14.22 -16.37
CA HIS A 67 0.68 14.12 -17.32
C HIS A 67 0.37 14.71 -18.71
N ARG A 68 -0.69 15.53 -18.84
CA ARG A 68 -1.05 16.23 -20.08
C ARG A 68 -1.16 15.32 -21.32
N ALA A 69 -1.70 14.13 -21.10
CA ALA A 69 -1.92 13.09 -22.12
C ALA A 69 -0.68 12.51 -22.82
N GLN A 70 0.51 12.70 -22.27
CA GLN A 70 1.69 11.92 -22.67
C GLN A 70 1.76 10.66 -21.82
N ILE A 71 1.92 9.49 -22.45
CA ILE A 71 2.02 8.20 -21.76
C ILE A 71 3.41 7.66 -22.00
N GLU A 72 4.28 7.85 -21.01
CA GLU A 72 5.62 7.27 -20.98
C GLU A 72 5.69 6.19 -19.90
N PRO A 73 6.37 5.04 -20.17
CA PRO A 73 6.48 3.94 -19.21
C PRO A 73 6.94 4.37 -17.80
N GLN A 74 7.95 5.22 -17.75
CA GLN A 74 8.55 5.72 -16.51
C GLN A 74 7.56 6.61 -15.74
N ASP A 75 6.91 7.54 -16.44
CA ASP A 75 5.89 8.42 -15.84
C ASP A 75 4.70 7.61 -15.28
N VAL A 76 4.27 6.55 -15.97
CA VAL A 76 3.19 5.69 -15.45
C VAL A 76 3.63 4.96 -14.19
N LEU A 77 4.86 4.44 -14.15
CA LEU A 77 5.40 3.82 -12.95
C LEU A 77 5.50 4.81 -11.79
N GLU A 78 6.06 5.98 -12.03
CA GLU A 78 6.15 7.05 -11.05
C GLU A 78 4.76 7.44 -10.53
N PHE A 79 3.78 7.60 -11.43
CA PHE A 79 2.42 7.91 -11.04
C PHE A 79 1.79 6.84 -10.14
N LEU A 80 1.95 5.56 -10.49
CA LEU A 80 1.37 4.44 -9.75
C LEU A 80 2.11 4.12 -8.45
N LEU A 81 3.39 4.44 -8.34
CA LEU A 81 4.18 4.19 -7.12
C LEU A 81 4.20 5.41 -6.19
N LEU A 82 4.42 6.61 -6.74
CA LEU A 82 4.86 7.80 -6.01
C LEU A 82 3.86 8.95 -5.98
N SER A 83 2.72 8.87 -6.68
CA SER A 83 1.72 9.95 -6.62
C SER A 83 1.24 10.18 -5.18
N ARG A 84 1.20 11.45 -4.76
CA ARG A 84 0.69 11.84 -3.43
C ARG A 84 -0.81 12.09 -3.42
N GLU A 85 -1.42 12.20 -4.59
CA GLU A 85 -2.81 12.63 -4.76
C GLU A 85 -3.69 11.52 -5.34
N PHE A 86 -3.10 10.55 -6.05
CA PHE A 86 -3.86 9.45 -6.64
C PHE A 86 -4.13 8.35 -5.59
N PRO A 87 -5.40 8.07 -5.22
CA PRO A 87 -5.71 7.19 -4.08
C PRO A 87 -5.29 5.72 -4.23
N ARG A 88 -4.92 5.30 -5.44
CA ARG A 88 -4.43 3.94 -5.76
C ARG A 88 -2.94 3.86 -6.00
N SER A 89 -2.23 4.98 -5.93
CA SER A 89 -0.79 4.92 -5.85
C SER A 89 -0.36 4.26 -4.53
N VAL A 90 0.80 3.60 -4.56
CA VAL A 90 1.34 2.91 -3.39
C VAL A 90 1.66 3.93 -2.29
N LEU A 91 2.31 5.05 -2.62
CA LEU A 91 2.66 6.07 -1.64
C LEU A 91 1.43 6.69 -0.96
N PHE A 92 0.36 7.01 -1.72
CA PHE A 92 -0.88 7.50 -1.12
C PHE A 92 -1.43 6.49 -0.12
N ALA A 93 -1.52 5.22 -0.53
CA ALA A 93 -2.04 4.15 0.33
C ALA A 93 -1.23 4.01 1.62
N LEU A 94 0.10 4.01 1.55
CA LEU A 94 0.96 3.94 2.74
C LEU A 94 0.81 5.16 3.67
N ARG A 95 0.69 6.37 3.12
CA ARG A 95 0.45 7.59 3.91
C ARG A 95 -0.92 7.56 4.59
N ALA A 96 -1.95 7.07 3.91
CA ALA A 96 -3.28 6.91 4.48
C ALA A 96 -3.30 5.83 5.58
N SER A 97 -2.59 4.71 5.36
CA SER A 97 -2.35 3.69 6.39
C SER A 97 -1.67 4.29 7.62
N GLU A 98 -0.61 5.10 7.43
CA GLU A 98 0.13 5.71 8.54
C GLU A 98 -0.76 6.66 9.34
N ALA A 99 -1.59 7.46 8.65
CA ALA A 99 -2.53 8.36 9.30
C ALA A 99 -3.57 7.64 10.17
N GLU A 100 -4.08 6.48 9.74
CA GLU A 100 -5.00 5.70 10.58
C GLU A 100 -4.27 4.96 11.70
N LEU A 101 -3.05 4.47 11.44
CA LEU A 101 -2.24 3.76 12.43
C LEU A 101 -1.86 4.66 13.60
N VAL A 102 -1.46 5.91 13.34
CA VAL A 102 -1.19 6.91 14.39
C VAL A 102 -2.44 7.21 15.22
N ARG A 103 -3.63 7.17 14.62
CA ARG A 103 -4.88 7.45 15.35
C ARG A 103 -5.34 6.31 16.24
N VAL A 104 -5.01 5.06 15.91
CA VAL A 104 -5.23 3.90 16.80
C VAL A 104 -4.08 3.72 17.81
N GLY A 105 -2.88 4.20 17.49
CA GLY A 105 -1.71 4.18 18.38
C GLY A 105 -1.74 5.33 19.39
N ALA A 106 -2.29 5.10 20.59
CA ALA A 106 -2.36 6.11 21.66
C ALA A 106 -1.05 6.27 22.49
N GLY A 107 0.10 5.84 21.96
CA GLY A 107 1.37 5.77 22.68
C GLY A 107 2.23 7.05 22.56
N THR A 108 3.14 7.26 23.50
CA THR A 108 4.12 8.38 23.47
C THR A 108 5.32 8.10 22.56
N ALA A 109 5.51 6.86 22.13
CA ALA A 109 6.56 6.44 21.22
C ALA A 109 5.99 5.55 20.10
N PRO A 110 6.56 5.59 18.88
CA PRO A 110 6.07 4.77 17.77
C PRO A 110 6.16 3.28 18.11
N SER A 111 5.05 2.56 17.99
CA SER A 111 4.94 1.11 18.07
C SER A 111 5.70 0.41 16.94
N ARG A 112 5.82 -0.94 17.01
CA ARG A 112 6.47 -1.71 15.95
C ARG A 112 5.81 -1.53 14.56
N PRO A 113 4.47 -1.64 14.39
CA PRO A 113 3.86 -1.42 13.09
C PRO A 113 4.08 0.02 12.58
N GLU A 114 4.07 1.03 13.44
CA GLU A 114 4.33 2.42 13.04
C GLU A 114 5.75 2.61 12.51
N ARG A 115 6.76 2.02 13.18
CA ARG A 115 8.15 2.10 12.72
C ARG A 115 8.37 1.37 11.38
N LEU A 116 7.71 0.23 11.18
CA LEU A 116 7.81 -0.52 9.92
C LEU A 116 7.14 0.24 8.77
N LEU A 117 5.93 0.76 9.00
CA LEU A 117 5.19 1.51 8.00
C LEU A 117 5.87 2.83 7.65
N GLY A 118 6.34 3.57 8.65
CA GLY A 118 7.05 4.83 8.43
C GLY A 118 8.35 4.65 7.65
N ARG A 119 9.08 3.54 7.89
CA ARG A 119 10.27 3.19 7.11
C ARG A 119 9.91 2.82 5.68
N LEU A 120 8.96 1.91 5.47
CA LEU A 120 8.51 1.49 4.14
C LEU A 120 8.03 2.69 3.30
N ARG A 121 7.22 3.57 3.90
CA ARG A 121 6.76 4.81 3.27
C ARG A 121 7.92 5.72 2.93
N ALA A 122 8.88 5.92 3.84
CA ALA A 122 10.03 6.78 3.58
C ALA A 122 10.92 6.22 2.46
N ASP A 123 11.23 4.92 2.50
CA ASP A 123 12.01 4.25 1.46
C ASP A 123 11.35 4.40 0.08
N LEU A 124 10.02 4.31 0.01
CA LEU A 124 9.26 4.58 -1.22
C LEU A 124 9.25 6.07 -1.60
N GLU A 125 9.00 6.97 -0.64
CA GLU A 125 8.87 8.42 -0.90
C GLU A 125 10.17 9.06 -1.42
N PHE A 126 11.31 8.48 -1.06
CA PHE A 126 12.64 8.92 -1.51
C PHE A 126 13.25 8.00 -2.58
N MET A 127 12.46 7.10 -3.15
CA MET A 127 12.87 6.23 -4.26
C MET A 127 13.07 7.07 -5.53
N ASP A 128 14.18 6.87 -6.23
CA ASP A 128 14.37 7.35 -7.59
C ASP A 128 13.84 6.31 -8.59
N ILE A 129 12.80 6.69 -9.35
CA ILE A 129 12.19 5.78 -10.31
C ILE A 129 13.13 5.40 -11.46
N HIS A 130 14.04 6.30 -11.85
CA HIS A 130 15.02 6.03 -12.89
C HIS A 130 15.99 4.96 -12.43
N GLU A 131 16.53 5.08 -11.21
CA GLU A 131 17.42 4.07 -10.62
C GLU A 131 16.71 2.71 -10.48
N VAL A 132 15.42 2.69 -10.11
CA VAL A 132 14.65 1.44 -10.00
C VAL A 132 14.43 0.79 -11.36
N VAL A 133 14.14 1.57 -12.39
CA VAL A 133 13.99 1.04 -13.75
C VAL A 133 15.32 0.48 -14.27
N GLU A 134 16.45 1.15 -14.00
CA GLU A 134 17.78 0.69 -14.41
C GLU A 134 18.27 -0.54 -13.63
N ASN A 135 18.07 -0.58 -12.31
CA ASN A 135 18.54 -1.66 -11.44
C ASN A 135 17.57 -2.85 -11.38
N GLY A 136 16.37 -2.70 -11.94
CA GLY A 136 15.33 -3.71 -12.00
C GLY A 136 14.15 -3.38 -11.09
N LEU A 137 12.98 -3.25 -11.71
CA LEU A 137 11.72 -3.03 -11.01
C LEU A 137 11.24 -4.22 -10.16
N PRO A 138 11.37 -5.51 -10.57
CA PRO A 138 10.82 -6.62 -9.79
C PRO A 138 11.36 -6.72 -8.35
N PRO A 139 12.68 -6.60 -8.09
CA PRO A 139 13.19 -6.55 -6.71
C PRO A 139 12.59 -5.42 -5.87
N ALA A 140 12.37 -4.23 -6.45
CA ALA A 140 11.74 -3.11 -5.74
C ALA A 140 10.28 -3.42 -5.39
N LEU A 141 9.52 -4.01 -6.32
CA LEU A 141 8.14 -4.42 -6.09
C LEU A 141 8.02 -5.55 -5.06
N ASP A 142 8.95 -6.50 -5.06
CA ASP A 142 9.01 -7.59 -4.08
C ASP A 142 9.32 -7.04 -2.67
N ALA A 143 10.27 -6.10 -2.57
CA ALA A 143 10.57 -5.41 -1.32
C ALA A 143 9.36 -4.64 -0.78
N LEU A 144 8.62 -3.94 -1.65
CA LEU A 144 7.39 -3.24 -1.26
C LEU A 144 6.30 -4.20 -0.78
N GLN A 145 6.04 -5.29 -1.51
CA GLN A 145 5.06 -6.31 -1.09
C GLN A 145 5.42 -6.96 0.24
N GLY A 146 6.70 -7.34 0.41
CA GLY A 146 7.20 -7.88 1.66
C GLY A 146 7.09 -6.90 2.83
N GLY A 147 7.37 -5.62 2.58
CA GLY A 147 7.19 -4.54 3.55
C GLY A 147 5.73 -4.37 3.99
N VAL A 148 4.79 -4.32 3.04
CA VAL A 148 3.35 -4.21 3.32
C VAL A 148 2.87 -5.40 4.14
N LEU A 149 3.27 -6.62 3.77
CA LEU A 149 2.95 -7.83 4.53
C LEU A 149 3.51 -7.77 5.96
N ALA A 150 4.77 -7.37 6.12
CA ALA A 150 5.39 -7.25 7.44
C ALA A 150 4.68 -6.23 8.34
N VAL A 151 4.19 -5.12 7.77
CA VAL A 151 3.35 -4.14 8.47
C VAL A 151 2.02 -4.77 8.88
N ALA A 152 1.30 -5.43 7.95
CA ALA A 152 0.01 -6.05 8.23
C ALA A 152 0.12 -7.10 9.36
N GLU A 153 1.12 -7.96 9.33
CA GLU A 153 1.36 -8.92 10.41
C GLU A 153 1.75 -8.25 11.73
N ALA A 154 2.50 -7.15 11.70
CA ALA A 154 2.86 -6.40 12.90
C ALA A 154 1.62 -5.74 13.54
N VAL A 155 0.70 -5.23 12.72
CA VAL A 155 -0.61 -4.74 13.18
C VAL A 155 -1.41 -5.89 13.81
N GLU A 156 -1.48 -7.05 13.15
CA GLU A 156 -2.17 -8.23 13.68
C GLU A 156 -1.65 -8.65 15.06
N ARG A 157 -0.33 -8.79 15.16
CA ARG A 157 0.32 -9.18 16.42
C ARG A 157 0.13 -8.14 17.52
N HIS A 158 0.22 -6.85 17.19
CA HIS A 158 0.19 -5.79 18.19
C HIS A 158 -1.22 -5.53 18.73
N PHE A 159 -2.24 -5.52 17.87
CA PHE A 159 -3.59 -5.09 18.25
C PHE A 159 -4.60 -6.24 18.42
N PHE A 160 -4.44 -7.36 17.71
CA PHE A 160 -5.44 -8.44 17.73
C PHE A 160 -5.00 -9.68 18.51
N ARG A 161 -3.72 -10.07 18.46
CA ARG A 161 -3.22 -11.22 19.23
C ARG A 161 -2.93 -10.91 20.70
N ALA A 162 -2.52 -9.68 21.02
CA ALA A 162 -2.25 -9.27 22.39
C ALA A 162 -3.51 -9.25 23.29
N ASN A 163 -4.71 -9.16 22.68
CA ASN A 163 -6.01 -9.13 23.38
C ASN A 163 -6.76 -10.48 23.39
N ALA A 164 -6.13 -11.58 22.95
CA ALA A 164 -6.83 -12.85 22.68
C ALA A 164 -7.04 -13.78 23.89
N LEU A 165 -6.68 -13.38 25.12
CA LEU A 165 -7.05 -14.12 26.33
C LEU A 165 -7.85 -13.22 27.27
N PRO A 166 -9.20 -13.30 27.25
CA PRO A 166 -9.94 -13.06 28.47
C PRO A 166 -9.50 -14.14 29.45
N GLU A 167 -9.10 -13.76 30.65
CA GLU A 167 -9.07 -14.71 31.77
C GLU A 167 -10.44 -15.38 31.81
N LEU A 168 -10.50 -16.64 31.38
CA LEU A 168 -11.59 -17.51 31.74
C LEU A 168 -11.50 -17.61 33.25
N HIS A 169 -12.26 -16.76 33.95
CA HIS A 169 -12.66 -17.05 35.32
C HIS A 169 -13.41 -18.37 35.23
N VAL A 170 -12.65 -19.45 35.40
CA VAL A 170 -13.16 -20.76 35.75
C VAL A 170 -13.97 -20.49 37.00
N TYR A 171 -15.30 -20.49 36.86
CA TYR A 171 -16.18 -20.55 38.01
C TYR A 171 -15.88 -21.91 38.67
N GLU A 172 -14.98 -21.90 39.65
CA GLU A 172 -14.88 -22.99 40.60
C GLU A 172 -16.19 -23.02 41.40
N SER A 173 -16.80 -24.19 41.29
CA SER A 173 -17.95 -24.77 41.98
C SER A 173 -18.29 -24.20 43.36
N ALA A 174 -19.60 -24.03 43.60
CA ALA A 174 -20.24 -24.36 44.87
C ALA A 174 -21.58 -25.05 44.60
#